data_AF-A0A9W8D9Y1-F1
#
_entry.id   AF-A0A9W8D9Y1-F1
#
_cell.length_a   1.000
_cell.length_b   1.000
_cell.length_c   1.000
_cell.angle_alpha   90.00
_cell.angle_beta   90.00
_cell.angle_gamma   90.00
#
_symmetry.space_group_name_H-M   'P 1'
#
loop_
_entity.id
_entity.type
_entity.pdbx_description
1 polymer ?
#
loop_
_entity_poly.entity_id
_entity_poly.type
_entity_poly.pdbx_seq_one_letter_code
_entity_poly.pdbx_strand_id
1 'polypeptide(L)'
;MIGVMKAVVAVWALGSATVLAHSWVDCAKYDPVNQVCLGYSRGYPGRVNPDINPLYSYLFSGSPATQAMCNPKTQAAMNYSPLFPIATVQPGETVYTSWEQNGHLNNTHPTKIDILYYPNADKQFADVTERSTAMVAGTMDFATNSNCYIPGYPNTVCFGSWTVPKDLVPGNTYHFVWFWYFNQNPAGEWYSTCFDFKVEEASYVVESKPMNVLLAMEPPNNVYAQGMTDAVQKQMSQVTTLGKENQDAVTSYSSQSSVASETAVVSQSPAPEPPASSAPVEPAQPSSSTIAAPSPAPQKCRPRPVLV
;
A
#
# COMPACT_ATOMS: atom_id res chain seq x y z
N MET A 1 -39.17 -56.15 -22.59
CA MET A 1 -39.22 -54.93 -21.76
C MET A 1 -37.80 -54.59 -21.34
N ILE A 2 -37.17 -53.63 -22.00
CA ILE A 2 -35.79 -53.21 -21.73
C ILE A 2 -35.88 -51.88 -20.98
N GLY A 3 -35.59 -51.93 -19.68
CA GLY A 3 -35.66 -50.78 -18.78
C GLY A 3 -34.46 -49.86 -18.96
N VAL A 4 -34.70 -48.63 -19.39
CA VAL A 4 -33.69 -47.58 -19.52
C VAL A 4 -33.48 -46.93 -18.15
N MET A 5 -32.43 -47.33 -17.43
CA MET A 5 -31.96 -46.61 -16.25
C MET A 5 -31.35 -45.27 -16.67
N LYS A 6 -32.06 -44.17 -16.42
CA LYS A 6 -31.53 -42.81 -16.54
C LYS A 6 -30.61 -42.55 -15.36
N ALA A 7 -29.30 -42.61 -15.59
CA ALA A 7 -28.29 -42.13 -14.65
C ALA A 7 -28.39 -40.61 -14.55
N VAL A 8 -28.92 -40.11 -13.44
CA VAL A 8 -28.87 -38.69 -13.09
C VAL A 8 -27.47 -38.41 -12.56
N VAL A 9 -26.60 -37.89 -13.42
CA VAL A 9 -25.32 -37.34 -13.01
C VAL A 9 -25.60 -35.99 -12.35
N ALA A 10 -25.70 -36.00 -11.02
CA ALA A 10 -25.69 -34.78 -10.24
C ALA A 10 -24.30 -34.15 -10.35
N VAL A 11 -24.14 -33.21 -11.28
CA VAL A 11 -22.98 -32.33 -11.35
C VAL A 11 -23.05 -31.43 -10.13
N TRP A 12 -22.39 -31.85 -9.05
CA TRP A 12 -22.04 -30.95 -7.97
C TRP A 12 -21.09 -29.91 -8.56
N ALA A 13 -21.66 -28.77 -8.94
CA ALA A 13 -20.90 -27.55 -9.14
C ALA A 13 -20.30 -27.21 -7.77
N LEU A 14 -19.09 -27.73 -7.52
CA LEU A 14 -18.20 -27.26 -6.49
C LEU A 14 -18.02 -25.77 -6.77
N GLY A 15 -18.81 -24.95 -6.09
CA GLY A 15 -18.66 -23.51 -6.12
C GLY A 15 -17.25 -23.22 -5.63
N SER A 16 -16.37 -22.87 -6.57
CA SER A 16 -15.08 -22.30 -6.23
C SER A 16 -15.36 -21.07 -5.39
N ALA A 17 -15.12 -21.17 -4.08
CA ALA A 17 -15.09 -20.01 -3.23
C ALA A 17 -14.04 -19.08 -3.84
N THR A 18 -14.49 -18.01 -4.46
CA THR A 18 -13.63 -16.93 -4.91
C THR A 18 -13.10 -16.29 -3.64
N VAL A 19 -11.93 -16.73 -3.20
CA VAL A 19 -11.19 -16.06 -2.13
C VAL A 19 -10.82 -14.72 -2.71
N LEU A 20 -11.57 -13.68 -2.34
CA LEU A 20 -11.24 -12.32 -2.71
C LEU A 20 -9.96 -11.96 -1.96
N ALA A 21 -8.83 -11.96 -2.67
CA ALA A 21 -7.59 -11.46 -2.13
C ALA A 21 -7.78 -9.99 -1.78
N HIS A 22 -7.46 -9.65 -0.53
CA HIS A 22 -7.44 -8.28 -0.04
C HIS A 22 -6.20 -8.19 0.83
N SER A 23 -5.08 -7.75 0.24
CA SER A 23 -3.85 -7.55 0.99
C SER A 23 -3.31 -6.15 0.75
N TRP A 24 -2.74 -5.60 1.80
CA TRP A 24 -2.08 -4.30 1.82
C TRP A 24 -0.93 -4.33 2.82
N VAL A 25 -0.08 -3.31 2.76
CA VAL A 25 0.98 -3.09 3.75
C VAL A 25 0.40 -2.50 5.02
N ASP A 26 0.57 -3.18 6.15
CA ASP A 26 0.23 -2.62 7.47
C ASP A 26 1.34 -1.75 8.03
N CYS A 27 2.59 -2.16 7.79
CA CYS A 27 3.76 -1.45 8.26
C CYS A 27 4.80 -1.36 7.15
N ALA A 28 5.12 -0.14 6.72
CA ALA A 28 6.14 0.10 5.70
C ALA A 28 7.55 -0.09 6.29
N LYS A 29 7.76 0.30 7.56
CA LYS A 29 9.01 0.12 8.31
C LYS A 29 8.74 -0.45 9.70
N TYR A 30 8.89 -1.76 9.84
CA TYR A 30 8.74 -2.49 11.09
C TYR A 30 10.08 -2.58 11.81
N ASP A 31 10.06 -2.31 13.11
CA ASP A 31 11.16 -2.59 14.02
C ASP A 31 10.88 -3.91 14.73
N PRO A 32 11.57 -5.00 14.35
CA PRO A 32 11.39 -6.29 14.97
C PRO A 32 11.92 -6.37 16.39
N VAL A 33 12.88 -5.53 16.79
CA VAL A 33 13.45 -5.58 18.14
C VAL A 33 12.42 -5.10 19.16
N ASN A 34 11.83 -3.95 18.88
CA ASN A 34 10.81 -3.34 19.74
C ASN A 34 9.39 -3.79 19.39
N GLN A 35 9.22 -4.55 18.31
CA GLN A 35 7.94 -4.97 17.75
C GLN A 35 6.99 -3.80 17.46
N VAL A 36 7.53 -2.66 17.00
CA VAL A 36 6.75 -1.45 16.70
C VAL A 36 6.79 -1.13 15.21
N CYS A 37 5.75 -0.47 14.72
CA CYS A 37 5.76 0.09 13.38
C CYS A 37 6.25 1.55 13.43
N LEU A 38 7.30 1.84 12.67
CA LEU A 38 7.93 3.16 12.59
C LEU A 38 7.44 4.00 11.41
N GLY A 39 6.73 3.38 10.47
CA GLY A 39 6.18 4.07 9.32
C GLY A 39 5.06 3.30 8.66
N TYR A 40 4.03 4.04 8.29
CA TYR A 40 2.82 3.51 7.70
C TYR A 40 2.70 3.96 6.26
N SER A 41 1.78 3.35 5.53
CA SER A 41 1.39 3.79 4.20
C SER A 41 0.47 5.02 4.28
N ARG A 42 0.48 5.82 3.21
CA ARG A 42 -0.27 7.08 3.17
C ARG A 42 -1.78 6.81 3.32
N GLY A 43 -2.44 7.57 4.20
CA GLY A 43 -3.87 7.43 4.50
C GLY A 43 -4.24 6.13 5.23
N TYR A 44 -3.30 5.46 5.91
CA TYR A 44 -3.56 4.23 6.66
C TYR A 44 -4.68 4.45 7.71
N PRO A 45 -5.80 3.70 7.64
CA PRO A 45 -6.94 3.89 8.54
C PRO A 45 -6.73 3.27 9.92
N GLY A 46 -5.67 2.47 10.09
CA GLY A 46 -5.46 1.65 11.28
C GLY A 46 -6.35 0.41 11.27
N ARG A 47 -5.81 -0.70 11.77
CA ARG A 47 -6.57 -1.95 11.88
C ARG A 47 -7.81 -1.87 12.77
N VAL A 48 -7.90 -0.83 13.60
CA VAL A 48 -9.06 -0.57 14.47
C VAL A 48 -10.33 -0.26 13.68
N ASN A 49 -10.17 0.05 12.40
CA ASN A 49 -11.28 0.16 11.47
C ASN A 49 -11.73 -1.25 11.03
N PRO A 50 -12.97 -1.67 11.35
CA PRO A 50 -13.48 -2.98 10.95
C PRO A 50 -13.57 -3.15 9.41
N ASP A 51 -13.66 -2.04 8.68
CA ASP A 51 -13.75 -2.00 7.23
C ASP A 51 -12.37 -1.76 6.57
N ILE A 52 -11.26 -1.95 7.29
CA ILE A 52 -9.92 -1.71 6.73
C ILE A 52 -9.68 -2.52 5.44
N ASN A 53 -10.14 -3.77 5.40
CA ASN A 53 -9.98 -4.67 4.26
C ASN A 53 -10.46 -4.03 2.93
N PRO A 54 -11.76 -3.69 2.79
CA PRO A 54 -12.28 -3.06 1.58
C PRO A 54 -11.82 -1.61 1.39
N LEU A 55 -11.46 -0.89 2.46
CA LEU A 55 -11.05 0.51 2.34
C LEU A 55 -9.61 0.66 1.84
N TYR A 56 -8.74 -0.26 2.22
CA TYR A 56 -7.29 -0.10 2.08
C TYR A 56 -6.65 -1.05 1.07
N SER A 57 -7.36 -2.11 0.68
CA SER A 57 -6.96 -2.91 -0.48
C SER A 57 -7.17 -2.13 -1.77
N TYR A 58 -6.17 -2.11 -2.64
CA TYR A 58 -6.31 -1.52 -3.97
C TYR A 58 -6.04 -2.55 -5.06
N LEU A 59 -7.14 -3.07 -5.61
CA LEU A 59 -7.20 -4.15 -6.59
C LEU A 59 -7.12 -3.61 -8.03
N PHE A 60 -6.32 -4.27 -8.85
CA PHE A 60 -6.35 -4.17 -10.31
C PHE A 60 -6.94 -5.45 -10.90
N SER A 61 -8.07 -5.33 -11.59
CA SER A 61 -8.71 -6.46 -12.27
C SER A 61 -8.49 -6.37 -13.78
N GLY A 62 -8.15 -7.48 -14.44
CA GLY A 62 -8.15 -7.52 -15.90
C GLY A 62 -6.99 -6.81 -16.58
N SER A 63 -5.88 -6.56 -15.85
CA SER A 63 -4.71 -5.83 -16.38
C SER A 63 -5.08 -4.46 -17.00
N PRO A 64 -5.64 -3.54 -16.21
CA PRO A 64 -6.17 -2.29 -16.74
C PRO A 64 -5.07 -1.44 -17.38
N ALA A 65 -5.37 -0.74 -18.47
CA ALA A 65 -4.39 0.07 -19.19
C ALA A 65 -4.12 1.44 -18.56
N THR A 66 -4.99 1.95 -17.68
CA THR A 66 -4.92 3.34 -17.18
C THR A 66 -5.38 3.51 -15.73
N GLN A 67 -5.49 2.41 -14.97
CA GLN A 67 -5.86 2.52 -13.55
C GLN A 67 -4.71 3.16 -12.76
N ALA A 68 -5.02 4.12 -11.90
CA ALA A 68 -4.04 4.78 -11.04
C ALA A 68 -3.22 3.72 -10.29
N MET A 69 -1.92 3.94 -10.08
CA MET A 69 -1.08 2.98 -9.35
C MET A 69 -1.41 2.96 -7.86
N CYS A 70 -1.83 4.11 -7.33
CA CYS A 70 -2.13 4.30 -5.92
C CYS A 70 -3.62 4.58 -5.74
N ASN A 71 -4.22 4.09 -4.65
CA ASN A 71 -5.64 4.29 -4.39
C ASN A 71 -5.94 5.80 -4.25
N PRO A 72 -6.66 6.42 -5.20
CA PRO A 72 -6.82 7.86 -5.23
C PRO A 72 -7.58 8.39 -4.01
N LYS A 73 -8.43 7.56 -3.37
CA LYS A 73 -9.18 7.94 -2.16
C LYS A 73 -8.26 8.20 -0.97
N THR A 74 -7.19 7.41 -0.84
CA THR A 74 -6.27 7.49 0.30
C THR A 74 -5.03 8.32 -0.01
N GLN A 75 -4.76 8.62 -1.29
CA GLN A 75 -3.45 9.10 -1.74
C GLN A 75 -3.48 10.49 -2.38
N ALA A 76 -4.64 11.15 -2.44
CA ALA A 76 -4.82 12.47 -3.05
C ALA A 76 -3.96 13.58 -2.40
N ALA A 77 -3.50 13.41 -1.17
CA ALA A 77 -2.60 14.32 -0.47
C ALA A 77 -1.70 13.55 0.52
N MET A 78 -0.60 14.16 0.98
CA MET A 78 0.29 13.63 2.04
C MET A 78 -0.40 13.61 3.41
N ASN A 79 -1.43 12.75 3.56
CA ASN A 79 -2.34 12.68 4.70
C ASN A 79 -1.85 11.74 5.81
N TYR A 80 -0.58 11.84 6.18
CA TYR A 80 -0.04 11.15 7.36
C TYR A 80 -0.59 11.77 8.64
N SER A 81 -0.88 10.95 9.64
CA SER A 81 -1.31 11.41 10.96
C SER A 81 -0.20 11.20 11.99
N PRO A 82 -0.24 11.86 13.16
CA PRO A 82 0.70 11.58 14.24
C PRO A 82 0.66 10.12 14.73
N LEU A 83 -0.50 9.45 14.60
CA LEU A 83 -0.66 8.03 14.95
C LEU A 83 -0.11 7.09 13.88
N PHE A 84 -0.13 7.51 12.62
CA PHE A 84 0.34 6.75 11.48
C PHE A 84 1.35 7.59 10.68
N PRO A 85 2.55 7.82 11.23
CA PRO A 85 3.53 8.71 10.63
C PRO A 85 4.20 8.07 9.41
N ILE A 86 4.82 8.94 8.61
CA ILE A 86 5.79 8.56 7.58
C ILE A 86 7.08 8.09 8.24
N ALA A 87 7.66 6.99 7.74
CA ALA A 87 8.96 6.54 8.24
C ALA A 87 10.10 7.43 7.76
N THR A 88 11.13 7.51 8.60
CA THR A 88 12.44 8.05 8.23
C THR A 88 13.40 6.90 7.97
N VAL A 89 14.15 6.95 6.88
CA VAL A 89 15.15 5.96 6.48
C VAL A 89 16.43 6.63 6.02
N GLN A 90 17.51 5.85 5.90
CA GLN A 90 18.76 6.30 5.27
C GLN A 90 19.08 5.44 4.03
N PRO A 91 19.85 5.96 3.05
CA PRO A 91 20.28 5.19 1.89
C PRO A 91 21.04 3.93 2.30
N GLY A 92 20.72 2.78 1.70
CA GLY A 92 21.32 1.49 2.04
C GLY A 92 20.81 0.82 3.32
N GLU A 93 19.86 1.43 4.04
CA GLU A 93 19.22 0.81 5.20
C GLU A 93 18.42 -0.45 4.79
N THR A 94 18.49 -1.51 5.60
CA THR A 94 17.56 -2.64 5.46
C THR A 94 16.25 -2.31 6.18
N VAL A 95 15.14 -2.36 5.44
CA VAL A 95 13.80 -2.09 5.94
C VAL A 95 13.02 -3.40 5.99
N TYR A 96 12.24 -3.58 7.04
CA TYR A 96 11.26 -4.66 7.17
C TYR A 96 9.87 -4.10 6.91
N THR A 97 9.13 -4.72 6.01
CA THR A 97 7.74 -4.37 5.70
C THR A 97 6.86 -5.54 6.13
N SER A 98 5.66 -5.26 6.64
CA SER A 98 4.71 -6.28 7.06
C SER A 98 3.33 -6.11 6.42
N TRP A 99 2.64 -7.22 6.21
CA TRP A 99 1.30 -7.29 5.61
C TRP A 99 0.55 -8.51 6.13
N GLU A 100 -0.76 -8.58 5.88
CA GLU A 100 -1.56 -9.78 6.13
C GLU A 100 -1.51 -10.74 4.94
N GLN A 101 -1.38 -12.04 5.15
CA GLN A 101 -1.52 -12.98 4.02
C GLN A 101 -2.95 -13.13 3.49
N ASN A 102 -3.96 -12.88 4.35
CA ASN A 102 -5.39 -13.05 4.08
C ASN A 102 -5.77 -14.35 3.33
N GLY A 103 -5.27 -15.49 3.81
CA GLY A 103 -5.56 -16.81 3.24
C GLY A 103 -4.76 -17.18 1.98
N HIS A 104 -3.82 -16.36 1.53
CA HIS A 104 -3.01 -16.60 0.32
C HIS A 104 -1.64 -17.24 0.59
N LEU A 105 -1.53 -18.07 1.63
CA LEU A 105 -0.32 -18.87 1.89
C LEU A 105 -0.02 -19.77 0.69
N ASN A 106 1.17 -19.67 0.10
CA ASN A 106 1.60 -20.58 -0.95
C ASN A 106 3.10 -20.89 -0.86
N ASN A 107 3.43 -22.07 -0.31
CA ASN A 107 4.81 -22.52 -0.17
C ASN A 107 5.41 -23.12 -1.44
N THR A 108 4.58 -23.61 -2.35
CA THR A 108 5.04 -24.35 -3.54
C THR A 108 5.28 -23.40 -4.71
N HIS A 109 4.41 -22.40 -4.87
CA HIS A 109 4.46 -21.41 -5.94
C HIS A 109 4.14 -20.02 -5.36
N PRO A 110 4.98 -19.50 -4.45
CA PRO A 110 4.74 -18.20 -3.85
C PRO A 110 4.63 -17.12 -4.93
N THR A 111 3.64 -16.27 -4.77
CA THR A 111 3.49 -15.06 -5.59
C THR A 111 4.46 -14.01 -5.09
N LYS A 112 4.78 -13.04 -5.95
CA LYS A 112 5.87 -12.09 -5.69
C LYS A 112 5.32 -10.70 -5.41
N ILE A 113 6.00 -10.02 -4.50
CA ILE A 113 5.86 -8.59 -4.24
C ILE A 113 7.11 -7.91 -4.81
N ASP A 114 6.92 -6.79 -5.50
CA ASP A 114 7.99 -5.84 -5.77
C ASP A 114 7.78 -4.56 -4.96
N ILE A 115 8.88 -3.96 -4.50
CA ILE A 115 8.92 -2.60 -3.98
C ILE A 115 9.39 -1.67 -5.10
N LEU A 116 8.48 -0.92 -5.68
CA LEU A 116 8.73 -0.04 -6.82
C LEU A 116 8.98 1.38 -6.37
N TYR A 117 9.87 2.10 -7.06
CA TYR A 117 10.15 3.51 -6.79
C TYR A 117 10.67 4.25 -8.03
N TYR A 118 10.77 5.58 -7.90
CA TYR A 118 11.53 6.43 -8.81
C TYR A 118 12.67 7.15 -8.06
N PRO A 119 13.87 7.30 -8.67
CA PRO A 119 14.97 8.03 -8.06
C PRO A 119 14.77 9.56 -8.07
N ASN A 120 13.74 10.06 -8.78
CA ASN A 120 13.31 11.45 -8.70
C ASN A 120 12.26 11.60 -7.59
N ALA A 121 12.58 12.32 -6.52
CA ALA A 121 11.69 12.54 -5.37
C ALA A 121 10.37 13.26 -5.74
N ASP A 122 10.38 14.09 -6.79
CA ASP A 122 9.18 14.82 -7.23
C ASP A 122 8.25 13.95 -8.09
N LYS A 123 8.68 12.75 -8.48
CA LYS A 123 7.90 11.84 -9.33
C LYS A 123 7.09 10.88 -8.46
N GLN A 124 5.77 10.97 -8.58
CA GLN A 124 4.83 9.95 -8.09
C GLN A 124 4.35 9.07 -9.26
N PHE A 125 3.87 7.86 -8.94
CA PHE A 125 3.28 6.98 -9.93
C PHE A 125 1.91 7.51 -10.36
N ALA A 126 1.72 7.70 -11.67
CA ALA A 126 0.42 8.10 -12.20
C ALA A 126 -0.52 6.90 -12.30
N ASP A 127 -0.13 5.88 -13.08
CA ASP A 127 -0.94 4.71 -13.37
C ASP A 127 -0.11 3.43 -13.46
N VAL A 128 -0.81 2.29 -13.61
CA VAL A 128 -0.20 0.96 -13.59
C VAL A 128 0.79 0.70 -14.74
N THR A 129 0.74 1.45 -15.84
CA THR A 129 1.68 1.26 -16.97
C THR A 129 3.10 1.69 -16.62
N GLU A 130 3.22 2.66 -15.71
CA GLU A 130 4.49 3.17 -15.20
C GLU A 130 5.29 2.11 -14.43
N ARG A 131 4.68 0.97 -14.06
CA ARG A 131 5.39 -0.18 -13.50
C ARG A 131 6.57 -0.62 -14.35
N SER A 132 6.41 -0.58 -15.67
CA SER A 132 7.44 -1.05 -16.62
C SER A 132 8.68 -0.16 -16.66
N THR A 133 8.56 1.09 -16.20
CA THR A 133 9.64 2.08 -16.14
C THR A 133 10.14 2.33 -14.72
N ALA A 134 9.49 1.72 -13.73
CA ALA A 134 9.84 1.84 -12.33
C ALA A 134 11.17 1.13 -12.02
N MET A 135 11.88 1.63 -11.01
CA MET A 135 12.99 0.90 -10.40
C MET A 135 12.44 -0.05 -9.33
N VAL A 136 13.13 -1.18 -9.11
CA VAL A 136 12.76 -2.18 -8.09
C VAL A 136 13.78 -2.11 -6.95
N ALA A 137 13.34 -1.67 -5.77
CA ALA A 137 14.16 -1.63 -4.55
C ALA A 137 14.30 -3.01 -3.89
N GLY A 138 13.34 -3.90 -4.11
CA GLY A 138 13.40 -5.28 -3.64
C GLY A 138 12.26 -6.13 -4.18
N THR A 139 12.49 -7.43 -4.23
CA THR A 139 11.49 -8.45 -4.59
C THR A 139 11.46 -9.51 -3.50
N MET A 140 10.25 -9.93 -3.09
CA MET A 140 10.06 -10.89 -2.01
C MET A 140 8.86 -11.80 -2.27
N ASP A 141 8.80 -12.94 -1.58
CA ASP A 141 7.64 -13.83 -1.58
C ASP A 141 6.50 -13.23 -0.76
N PHE A 142 5.27 -13.35 -1.24
CA PHE A 142 4.10 -12.80 -0.58
C PHE A 142 3.77 -13.52 0.74
N ALA A 143 3.49 -14.82 0.71
CA ALA A 143 3.12 -15.53 1.93
C ALA A 143 3.59 -16.98 1.90
N THR A 144 4.55 -17.29 2.76
CA THR A 144 5.20 -18.59 2.91
C THR A 144 5.38 -18.91 4.40
N ASN A 145 5.65 -20.17 4.71
CA ASN A 145 6.02 -20.60 6.05
C ASN A 145 7.30 -19.92 6.55
N SER A 146 8.17 -19.47 5.64
CA SER A 146 9.43 -18.83 5.98
C SER A 146 9.32 -17.32 6.26
N ASN A 147 8.16 -16.70 6.05
CA ASN A 147 7.99 -15.27 6.27
C ASN A 147 6.68 -14.87 6.96
N CYS A 148 5.89 -15.82 7.45
CA CYS A 148 4.64 -15.57 8.16
C CYS A 148 4.70 -16.13 9.58
N TYR A 149 4.19 -15.38 10.58
CA TYR A 149 4.27 -15.79 11.99
C TYR A 149 3.57 -17.12 12.28
N ILE A 150 2.31 -17.25 11.87
CA ILE A 150 1.48 -18.44 12.09
C ILE A 150 0.92 -18.87 10.73
N PRO A 151 1.69 -19.60 9.92
CA PRO A 151 1.34 -19.86 8.52
C PRO A 151 -0.05 -20.50 8.33
N GLY A 152 -0.49 -21.33 9.27
CA GLY A 152 -1.82 -21.96 9.26
C GLY A 152 -3.00 -21.02 9.57
N TYR A 153 -2.76 -19.79 10.00
CA TYR A 153 -3.81 -18.82 10.31
C TYR A 153 -4.02 -17.87 9.12
N PRO A 154 -5.23 -17.78 8.53
CA PRO A 154 -5.45 -17.04 7.28
C PRO A 154 -5.11 -15.55 7.40
N ASN A 155 -5.27 -14.95 8.58
CA ASN A 155 -5.00 -13.52 8.79
C ASN A 155 -3.67 -13.29 9.51
N THR A 156 -2.71 -14.19 9.35
CA THR A 156 -1.39 -14.03 9.96
C THR A 156 -0.60 -12.89 9.30
N VAL A 157 0.23 -12.24 10.10
CA VAL A 157 1.17 -11.22 9.62
C VAL A 157 2.38 -11.91 9.00
N CYS A 158 2.74 -11.44 7.82
CA CYS A 158 3.94 -11.81 7.10
C CYS A 158 4.88 -10.62 6.96
N PHE A 159 6.14 -10.92 6.66
CA PHE A 159 7.21 -9.96 6.59
C PHE A 159 8.05 -10.13 5.34
N GLY A 160 8.69 -9.05 4.95
CA GLY A 160 9.75 -9.06 3.96
C GLY A 160 10.76 -7.99 4.27
N SER A 161 12.01 -8.25 3.92
CA SER A 161 13.09 -7.30 4.04
C SER A 161 13.60 -6.87 2.68
N TRP A 162 13.94 -5.60 2.54
CA TRP A 162 14.53 -5.04 1.34
C TRP A 162 15.48 -3.89 1.71
N THR A 163 16.27 -3.42 0.77
CA THR A 163 17.28 -2.37 1.03
C THR A 163 16.87 -1.08 0.37
N VAL A 164 16.88 0.01 1.12
CA VAL A 164 16.67 1.36 0.59
C VAL A 164 17.76 1.66 -0.44
N PRO A 165 17.42 2.09 -1.67
CA PRO A 165 18.41 2.36 -2.70
C PRO A 165 19.47 3.36 -2.23
N LYS A 166 20.74 3.06 -2.50
CA LYS A 166 21.89 3.86 -2.01
C LYS A 166 22.04 5.21 -2.73
N ASP A 167 21.38 5.35 -3.87
CA ASP A 167 21.40 6.53 -4.74
C ASP A 167 20.31 7.56 -4.38
N LEU A 168 19.44 7.26 -3.41
CA LEU A 168 18.47 8.23 -2.92
C LEU A 168 19.18 9.36 -2.16
N VAL A 169 18.80 10.60 -2.46
CA VAL A 169 19.43 11.80 -1.91
C VAL A 169 18.77 12.16 -0.59
N PRO A 170 19.54 12.21 0.53
CA PRO A 170 19.05 12.70 1.81
C PRO A 170 18.39 14.08 1.74
N GLY A 171 17.45 14.34 2.65
CA GLY A 171 16.64 15.56 2.72
C GLY A 171 15.38 15.54 1.85
N ASN A 172 15.11 14.45 1.13
CA ASN A 172 13.95 14.33 0.25
C ASN A 172 12.95 13.27 0.75
N THR A 173 11.69 13.40 0.31
CA THR A 173 10.68 12.35 0.50
C THR A 173 10.49 11.59 -0.80
N TYR A 174 10.61 10.27 -0.75
CA TYR A 174 10.46 9.40 -1.91
C TYR A 174 9.19 8.57 -1.80
N HIS A 175 8.57 8.36 -2.96
CA HIS A 175 7.35 7.59 -3.10
C HIS A 175 7.65 6.15 -3.51
N PHE A 176 7.06 5.19 -2.81
CA PHE A 176 7.22 3.76 -3.02
C PHE A 176 5.88 3.07 -3.20
N VAL A 177 5.90 1.95 -3.92
CA VAL A 177 4.74 1.09 -4.11
C VAL A 177 5.12 -0.34 -3.75
N TRP A 178 4.42 -0.89 -2.76
CA TRP A 178 4.35 -2.34 -2.58
C TRP A 178 3.38 -2.86 -3.63
N PHE A 179 3.86 -3.67 -4.57
CA PHE A 179 3.05 -4.17 -5.68
C PHE A 179 3.06 -5.70 -5.70
N TRP A 180 1.89 -6.31 -5.50
CA TRP A 180 1.74 -7.76 -5.43
C TRP A 180 1.13 -8.31 -6.71
N TYR A 181 1.88 -9.19 -7.36
CA TYR A 181 1.46 -9.93 -8.53
C TYR A 181 0.81 -11.24 -8.10
N PHE A 182 -0.50 -11.23 -7.80
CA PHE A 182 -1.17 -12.46 -7.42
C PHE A 182 -1.13 -13.48 -8.55
N ASN A 183 -1.43 -13.08 -9.80
CA ASN A 183 -1.24 -13.88 -11.03
C ASN A 183 -1.76 -15.35 -11.01
N GLN A 184 -2.49 -15.77 -9.97
CA GLN A 184 -3.13 -17.07 -9.86
C GLN A 184 -4.58 -17.03 -10.38
N ASN A 185 -5.13 -15.83 -10.56
CA ASN A 185 -6.37 -15.60 -11.27
C ASN A 185 -6.07 -15.45 -12.78
N PRO A 186 -6.65 -16.30 -13.65
CA PRO A 186 -6.47 -16.20 -15.10
C PRO A 186 -6.89 -14.85 -15.70
N ALA A 187 -7.78 -14.12 -15.03
CA ALA A 187 -8.19 -12.78 -15.44
C ALA A 187 -7.11 -11.71 -15.18
N GLY A 188 -6.07 -12.03 -14.41
CA GLY A 188 -5.09 -11.05 -13.94
C GLY A 188 -5.64 -10.28 -12.74
N GLU A 189 -4.94 -10.37 -11.62
CA GLU A 189 -5.31 -9.76 -10.35
C GLU A 189 -4.02 -9.31 -9.67
N TRP A 190 -3.94 -8.02 -9.36
CA TRP A 190 -2.80 -7.40 -8.72
C TRP A 190 -3.27 -6.49 -7.60
N TYR A 191 -2.37 -6.21 -6.66
CA TYR A 191 -2.63 -5.30 -5.55
C TYR A 191 -1.51 -4.30 -5.42
N SER A 192 -1.84 -3.13 -4.90
CA SER A 192 -0.82 -2.17 -4.51
C SER A 192 -1.12 -1.52 -3.17
N THR A 193 -0.06 -1.06 -2.52
CA THR A 193 -0.13 -0.12 -1.41
C THR A 193 0.99 0.89 -1.58
N CYS A 194 0.63 2.17 -1.54
CA CYS A 194 1.59 3.24 -1.72
C CYS A 194 1.95 3.89 -0.38
N PHE A 195 3.24 4.11 -0.20
CA PHE A 195 3.83 4.69 1.01
C PHE A 195 4.99 5.60 0.64
N ASP A 196 5.42 6.40 1.60
CA ASP A 196 6.50 7.35 1.40
C ASP A 196 7.55 7.13 2.48
N PHE A 197 8.79 7.46 2.17
CA PHE A 197 9.87 7.55 3.16
C PHE A 197 10.55 8.91 3.09
N LYS A 198 10.81 9.50 4.26
CA LYS A 198 11.76 10.59 4.40
C LYS A 198 13.16 9.99 4.41
N VAL A 199 13.96 10.29 3.39
CA VAL A 199 15.34 9.84 3.30
C VAL A 199 16.22 10.90 3.94
N GLU A 200 16.97 10.52 4.97
CA GLU A 200 17.84 11.40 5.76
C GLU A 200 19.27 10.83 5.80
N GLU A 201 20.24 11.65 6.20
CA GLU A 201 21.65 11.24 6.35
C GLU A 201 21.82 10.18 7.44
N ALA A 202 20.98 10.26 8.47
CA ALA A 202 20.91 9.31 9.56
C ALA A 202 19.45 9.07 9.93
N SER A 203 19.11 7.81 10.14
CA SER A 203 17.81 7.39 10.64
C SER A 203 17.95 6.56 11.90
N TYR A 204 16.84 6.28 12.58
CA TYR A 204 16.80 5.12 13.46
C TYR A 204 16.96 3.87 12.59
N VAL A 205 18.17 3.30 12.60
CA VAL A 205 18.50 2.07 11.88
C VAL A 205 18.02 0.89 12.69
N VAL A 206 17.08 0.16 12.11
CA VAL A 206 16.62 -1.10 12.67
C VAL A 206 17.77 -2.11 12.61
N GLU A 207 18.09 -2.74 13.73
CA GLU A 207 19.06 -3.83 13.75
C GLU A 207 18.58 -4.95 12.82
N SER A 208 19.38 -5.26 11.80
CA SER A 208 19.02 -6.29 10.84
C SER A 208 19.04 -7.66 11.52
N LYS A 209 17.87 -8.29 11.64
CA LYS A 209 17.73 -9.66 12.09
C LYS A 209 17.36 -10.57 10.90
N PRO A 210 17.92 -11.79 10.83
CA PRO A 210 17.51 -12.73 9.80
C PRO A 210 16.04 -13.13 10.02
N MET A 211 15.31 -13.38 8.93
CA MET A 211 13.85 -13.60 8.97
C MET A 211 13.44 -14.73 9.93
N ASN A 212 14.22 -15.80 10.00
CA ASN A 212 13.94 -16.90 10.94
C ASN A 212 14.02 -16.47 12.42
N VAL A 213 14.86 -15.49 12.77
CA VAL A 213 14.90 -14.91 14.11
C VAL A 213 13.67 -14.05 14.34
N LEU A 214 13.21 -13.29 13.33
CA LEU A 214 11.97 -12.51 13.42
C LEU A 214 10.76 -13.38 13.73
N LEU A 215 10.63 -14.49 13.00
CA LEU A 215 9.53 -15.43 13.17
C LEU A 215 9.59 -16.24 14.47
N ALA A 216 10.78 -16.33 15.09
CA ALA A 216 10.94 -16.99 16.38
C ALA A 216 10.61 -16.07 17.56
N MET A 217 10.49 -14.76 17.35
CA MET A 217 9.99 -13.85 18.39
C MET A 217 8.53 -14.17 18.68
N GLU A 218 8.11 -14.08 19.94
CA GLU A 218 6.70 -14.25 20.28
C GLU A 218 5.89 -13.29 19.39
N PRO A 219 4.83 -13.78 18.72
CA PRO A 219 3.95 -12.89 17.98
C PRO A 219 3.50 -11.81 18.97
N PRO A 220 3.53 -10.52 18.57
CA PRO A 220 3.22 -9.45 19.51
C PRO A 220 1.93 -9.80 20.25
N ASN A 221 2.02 -9.87 21.58
CA ASN A 221 0.98 -10.35 22.51
C ASN A 221 -0.31 -9.51 22.50
N ASN A 222 -0.49 -8.68 21.48
CA ASN A 222 -1.55 -7.70 21.37
C ASN A 222 -1.98 -7.55 19.90
N VAL A 223 -3.28 -7.76 19.67
CA VAL A 223 -4.07 -7.20 18.56
C VAL A 223 -3.96 -7.86 17.18
N TYR A 224 -2.76 -8.22 16.70
CA TYR A 224 -2.61 -8.63 15.29
C TYR A 224 -2.90 -10.11 15.00
N ALA A 225 -2.64 -11.01 15.95
CA ALA A 225 -2.76 -12.46 15.73
C ALA A 225 -4.14 -13.06 16.10
N GLN A 226 -4.98 -12.36 16.87
CA GLN A 226 -6.28 -12.88 17.31
C GLN A 226 -7.48 -12.31 16.54
N GLY A 227 -7.24 -11.42 15.58
CA GLY A 227 -8.27 -10.49 15.16
C GLY A 227 -8.59 -9.52 16.29
N MET A 228 -9.10 -8.34 15.96
CA MET A 228 -9.63 -7.44 16.98
C MET A 228 -10.93 -7.95 17.55
N THR A 229 -10.87 -8.99 18.35
CA THR A 229 -11.99 -9.40 19.17
C THR A 229 -11.66 -9.07 20.62
N ASP A 230 -12.45 -8.13 21.15
CA ASP A 230 -12.65 -7.77 22.55
C ASP A 230 -11.62 -6.88 23.25
N ALA A 231 -10.31 -7.18 23.22
CA ALA A 231 -9.36 -6.46 24.08
C ALA A 231 -9.09 -5.01 23.63
N VAL A 232 -8.96 -4.78 22.32
CA VAL A 232 -8.78 -3.43 21.75
C VAL A 232 -10.07 -2.64 21.76
N GLN A 233 -11.21 -3.30 21.52
CA GLN A 233 -12.52 -2.68 21.63
C GLN A 233 -12.79 -2.18 23.06
N LYS A 234 -12.28 -2.90 24.07
CA LYS A 234 -12.31 -2.50 25.48
C LYS A 234 -11.34 -1.35 25.81
N GLN A 235 -10.16 -1.29 25.21
CA GLN A 235 -9.25 -0.15 25.40
C GLN A 235 -9.74 1.12 24.68
N MET A 236 -10.35 0.98 23.50
CA MET A 236 -10.88 2.13 22.76
C MET A 236 -12.18 2.67 23.38
N SER A 237 -13.02 1.83 23.99
CA SER A 237 -14.16 2.34 24.78
C SER A 237 -13.67 3.19 25.96
N GLN A 238 -12.57 2.80 26.62
CA GLN A 238 -11.96 3.58 27.70
C GLN A 238 -11.37 4.92 27.21
N VAL A 239 -10.72 4.95 26.05
CA VAL A 239 -10.21 6.21 25.46
C VAL A 239 -11.35 7.13 25.01
N THR A 240 -12.45 6.57 24.50
CA THR A 240 -13.65 7.34 24.12
C THR A 240 -14.36 7.92 25.36
N THR A 241 -14.37 7.20 26.48
CA THR A 241 -14.90 7.70 27.76
C THR A 241 -14.06 8.86 28.31
N LEU A 242 -12.73 8.75 28.27
CA LEU A 242 -11.82 9.82 28.70
C LEU A 242 -11.88 11.07 27.80
N GLY A 243 -12.12 10.88 26.50
CA GLY A 243 -12.35 11.97 25.55
C GLY A 243 -13.65 12.74 25.84
N LYS A 244 -14.73 12.04 26.22
CA LYS A 244 -16.00 12.68 26.61
C LYS A 244 -15.90 13.44 27.92
N GLU A 245 -15.23 12.90 28.94
CA GLU A 245 -15.02 13.61 30.21
C GLU A 245 -14.26 14.93 30.04
N ASN A 246 -13.26 14.97 29.15
CA ASN A 246 -12.54 16.21 28.85
C ASN A 246 -13.38 17.21 28.03
N GLN A 247 -14.28 16.73 27.17
CA GLN A 247 -15.16 17.60 26.36
C GLN A 247 -16.27 18.23 27.21
N ASP A 248 -16.79 17.48 28.19
CA ASP A 248 -17.76 17.99 29.17
C ASP A 248 -17.11 19.00 30.14
N ALA A 249 -15.84 18.79 30.53
CA ALA A 249 -15.08 19.73 31.34
C ALA A 249 -14.76 21.06 30.62
N VAL A 250 -14.51 21.02 29.30
CA VAL A 250 -14.32 22.24 28.49
C VAL A 250 -15.64 22.99 28.28
N THR A 251 -16.75 22.27 28.16
CA THR A 251 -18.09 22.88 28.01
C THR A 251 -18.55 23.55 29.31
N SER A 252 -18.20 23.01 30.49
CA SER A 252 -18.52 23.64 31.78
C SER A 252 -17.70 24.91 32.06
N TYR A 253 -16.51 25.03 31.47
CA TYR A 253 -15.67 26.23 31.60
C TYR A 253 -16.15 27.39 30.72
N SER A 254 -16.77 27.10 29.56
CA SER A 254 -17.26 28.13 28.64
C SER A 254 -18.53 28.85 29.11
N SER A 255 -19.23 28.33 30.13
CA SER A 255 -20.44 28.96 30.69
C SER A 255 -20.19 30.02 31.77
N GLN A 256 -18.93 30.34 32.12
CA GLN A 256 -18.61 31.30 33.19
C GLN A 256 -17.99 32.63 32.74
N SER A 257 -17.86 32.88 31.43
CA SER A 257 -17.29 34.15 30.95
C SER A 257 -18.23 34.88 30.00
N SER A 258 -19.22 35.57 30.56
CA SER A 258 -20.01 36.59 29.86
C SER A 258 -19.95 37.92 30.59
N VAL A 259 -18.93 38.74 30.30
CA VAL A 259 -18.97 40.17 30.58
C VAL A 259 -18.38 40.94 29.39
N ALA A 260 -19.26 41.77 28.81
CA ALA A 260 -19.06 42.94 27.96
C ALA A 260 -18.22 42.79 26.67
N SER A 261 -18.89 42.90 25.52
CA SER A 261 -18.26 43.26 24.26
C SER A 261 -18.95 44.51 23.70
N GLU A 262 -18.17 45.58 23.54
CA GLU A 262 -18.53 46.80 22.84
C GLU A 262 -18.64 46.54 21.33
N THR A 263 -19.61 47.21 20.73
CA THR A 263 -19.96 47.14 19.30
C THR A 263 -19.02 48.03 18.48
N ALA A 264 -18.18 47.44 17.63
CA ALA A 264 -17.47 48.17 16.58
C ALA A 264 -18.00 47.74 15.20
N VAL A 265 -18.55 48.72 14.47
CA VAL A 265 -19.09 48.57 13.11
C VAL A 265 -17.93 48.56 12.11
N VAL A 266 -17.70 47.43 11.45
CA VAL A 266 -16.76 47.31 10.33
C VAL A 266 -17.52 47.37 9.01
N SER A 267 -17.20 48.41 8.23
CA SER A 267 -17.68 48.66 6.88
C SER A 267 -17.08 47.64 5.89
N GLN A 268 -17.94 46.95 5.13
CA GLN A 268 -17.54 46.00 4.10
C GLN A 268 -17.33 46.72 2.77
N SER A 269 -16.15 46.53 2.19
CA SER A 269 -15.81 46.96 0.82
C SER A 269 -16.29 45.90 -0.19
N PRO A 270 -16.84 46.28 -1.36
CA PRO A 270 -17.34 45.32 -2.34
C PRO A 270 -16.22 44.58 -3.08
N ALA A 271 -16.49 43.32 -3.40
CA ALA A 271 -15.60 42.40 -4.11
C ALA A 271 -15.34 42.84 -5.56
N PRO A 272 -14.12 42.59 -6.10
CA PRO A 272 -13.81 42.88 -7.49
C PRO A 272 -14.47 41.87 -8.45
N GLU A 273 -14.91 42.42 -9.58
CA GLU A 273 -15.56 41.75 -10.70
C GLU A 273 -14.59 40.83 -11.48
N PRO A 274 -15.01 39.65 -11.95
CA PRO A 274 -14.14 38.74 -12.69
C PRO A 274 -13.91 39.21 -14.13
N PRO A 275 -12.70 39.03 -14.70
CA PRO A 275 -12.41 39.42 -16.08
C PRO A 275 -13.05 38.47 -17.09
N ALA A 276 -13.37 39.06 -18.26
CA ALA A 276 -14.10 38.46 -19.36
C ALA A 276 -13.42 37.24 -20.00
N SER A 277 -14.28 36.27 -20.34
CA SER A 277 -13.98 35.03 -21.08
C SER A 277 -13.43 35.32 -22.48
N SER A 278 -12.21 34.87 -22.76
CA SER A 278 -11.62 34.83 -24.11
C SER A 278 -12.13 33.65 -24.93
N ALA A 279 -12.27 33.89 -26.23
CA ALA A 279 -12.87 33.04 -27.26
C ALA A 279 -12.12 31.70 -27.54
N PRO A 280 -12.76 30.73 -28.23
CA PRO A 280 -12.17 29.41 -28.50
C PRO A 280 -11.09 29.48 -29.58
N VAL A 281 -9.94 28.84 -29.31
CA VAL A 281 -8.86 28.61 -30.26
C VAL A 281 -9.22 27.41 -31.15
N GLU A 282 -9.10 27.62 -32.46
CA GLU A 282 -9.31 26.67 -33.54
C GLU A 282 -8.25 25.53 -33.51
N PRO A 283 -8.64 24.25 -33.68
CA PRO A 283 -7.68 23.15 -33.63
C PRO A 283 -6.87 23.02 -34.93
N ALA A 284 -5.55 23.05 -34.80
CA ALA A 284 -4.61 22.78 -35.88
C ALA A 284 -4.73 21.33 -36.41
N GLN A 285 -4.66 21.19 -37.73
CA GLN A 285 -4.68 19.91 -38.44
C GLN A 285 -3.45 19.03 -38.10
N PRO A 286 -3.60 17.70 -38.01
CA PRO A 286 -2.48 16.80 -37.81
C PRO A 286 -1.67 16.62 -39.10
N SER A 287 -0.37 16.90 -38.99
CA SER A 287 0.65 16.58 -39.99
C SER A 287 0.84 15.07 -40.16
N SER A 288 1.05 14.70 -41.42
CA SER A 288 1.23 13.36 -41.96
C SER A 288 2.31 12.51 -41.28
N SER A 289 1.97 11.22 -41.10
CA SER A 289 2.81 10.18 -40.53
C SER A 289 3.98 9.81 -41.46
N THR A 290 5.17 9.79 -40.89
CA THR A 290 6.37 9.23 -41.53
C THR A 290 6.34 7.71 -41.37
N ILE A 291 6.42 6.98 -42.48
CA ILE A 291 6.49 5.51 -42.53
C ILE A 291 7.85 5.07 -41.98
N ALA A 292 7.85 4.32 -40.88
CA ALA A 292 9.04 3.69 -40.33
C ALA A 292 9.49 2.50 -41.20
N ALA A 293 10.80 2.44 -41.49
CA ALA A 293 11.42 1.34 -42.21
C ALA A 293 11.40 0.03 -41.40
N PRO A 294 11.34 -1.14 -42.06
CA PRO A 294 11.30 -2.43 -41.38
C PRO A 294 12.61 -2.76 -40.66
N SER A 295 12.48 -3.33 -39.47
CA SER A 295 13.58 -3.82 -38.63
C SER A 295 14.38 -4.94 -39.33
N PRO A 296 15.73 -4.94 -39.24
CA PRO A 296 16.54 -6.01 -39.79
C PRO A 296 16.38 -7.31 -38.98
N ALA A 297 16.34 -8.44 -39.70
CA ALA A 297 16.21 -9.77 -39.13
C ALA A 297 17.39 -10.14 -38.20
N PRO A 298 17.15 -10.96 -37.17
CA PRO A 298 18.18 -11.33 -36.19
C PRO A 298 19.33 -12.11 -36.84
N GLN A 299 20.56 -11.60 -36.68
CA GLN A 299 21.78 -12.29 -37.09
C GLN A 299 22.03 -13.51 -36.20
N LYS A 300 22.11 -14.70 -36.83
CA LYS A 300 22.54 -15.93 -36.18
C LYS A 300 23.99 -15.80 -35.69
N CYS A 301 24.17 -15.91 -34.37
CA CYS A 301 25.49 -16.02 -33.75
C CYS A 301 26.19 -17.30 -34.22
N ARG A 302 27.40 -17.17 -34.77
CA ARG A 302 28.27 -18.32 -35.07
C ARG A 302 28.98 -18.79 -33.80
N PRO A 303 29.11 -20.10 -33.57
CA PRO A 303 29.87 -20.62 -32.44
C PRO A 303 31.36 -20.32 -32.59
N ARG A 304 31.98 -20.00 -31.45
CA ARG A 304 33.40 -19.70 -31.27
C ARG A 304 34.21 -21.00 -31.40
N PRO A 305 35.33 -21.04 -32.15
CA PRO A 305 36.18 -22.22 -32.21
C PRO A 305 36.86 -22.46 -30.86
N VAL A 306 36.81 -23.71 -30.40
CA VAL A 306 37.58 -24.22 -29.26
C VAL A 306 38.99 -24.52 -29.77
N LEU A 307 40.00 -23.84 -29.22
CA LEU A 307 41.39 -24.19 -29.41
C LEU A 307 41.69 -25.41 -28.52
N VAL A 308 42.20 -26.47 -29.15
CA VAL A 308 42.79 -27.66 -28.53
C VAL A 308 44.29 -27.45 -28.43
#